data_AF-A0A521TSH9-F1
#
_entry.id   AF-A0A521TSH9-F1
#
_cell.length_a   1.000
_cell.length_b   1.000
_cell.length_c   1.000
_cell.angle_alpha   90.00
_cell.angle_beta   90.00
_cell.angle_gamma   90.00
#
_symmetry.space_group_name_H-M   'P 1'
#
loop_
_entity.id
_entity.type
_entity.pdbx_description
1 polymer ?
#
loop_
_entity_poly.entity_id
_entity_poly.type
_entity_poly.pdbx_seq_one_letter_code
_entity_poly.pdbx_strand_id
1 'polypeptide(L)'
;MATHARPPRLESHRNAADRATRRQAAIETRQLQHFARQLGQVTHEAMRARQDFLAQFARLDAEPALAATRARRLGVEYGRLFEQLRIALRVVPAPMTARPCVDAFDAWLERHLAACDSLARIGLNGETSQIGLAARMLAEARVAARRFNQAHREIGLARAA
;
A
#
# COMPACT_ATOMS: atom_id res chain seq x y z
N MET A 1 -59.56 31.25 30.94
CA MET A 1 -59.18 30.01 30.21
C MET A 1 -58.00 30.34 29.32
N ALA A 2 -56.77 30.01 29.74
CA ALA A 2 -55.56 30.31 28.97
C ALA A 2 -55.12 29.06 28.22
N THR A 3 -55.32 29.05 26.90
CA THR A 3 -54.89 27.98 26.00
C THR A 3 -53.40 28.14 25.75
N HIS A 4 -52.56 27.45 26.52
CA HIS A 4 -51.13 27.39 26.27
C HIS A 4 -50.85 26.59 24.99
N ALA A 5 -50.53 27.30 23.91
CA ALA A 5 -50.07 26.73 22.67
C ALA A 5 -48.66 26.11 22.84
N ARG A 6 -48.58 24.79 22.66
CA ARG A 6 -47.35 23.99 22.76
C ARG A 6 -46.42 24.32 21.58
N PRO A 7 -45.15 24.71 21.78
CA PRO A 7 -44.25 25.02 20.68
C PRO A 7 -43.72 23.73 20.01
N PRO A 8 -43.98 23.46 18.71
CA PRO A 8 -43.61 22.17 18.10
C PRO A 8 -42.38 22.21 17.17
N ARG A 9 -41.47 23.20 17.27
CA ARG A 9 -40.41 23.37 16.25
C ARG A 9 -39.02 22.84 16.58
N LEU A 10 -38.64 22.65 17.85
CA LEU A 10 -37.26 22.29 18.19
C LEU A 10 -36.93 20.79 17.99
N GLU A 11 -37.90 19.90 18.13
CA GLU A 11 -37.67 18.45 17.99
C GLU A 11 -37.44 18.00 16.53
N SER A 12 -38.03 18.70 15.56
CA SER A 12 -37.91 18.36 14.14
C SER A 12 -36.49 18.58 13.60
N HIS A 13 -35.82 19.67 14.02
CA HIS A 13 -34.47 20.00 13.57
C HIS A 13 -33.41 19.04 14.14
N ARG A 14 -33.55 18.61 15.40
CA ARG A 14 -32.63 17.63 16.01
C ARG A 14 -32.66 16.30 15.28
N ASN A 15 -33.85 15.82 14.93
CA ASN A 15 -34.02 14.58 14.17
C ASN A 15 -33.43 14.66 12.75
N ALA A 16 -33.42 15.84 12.12
CA ALA A 16 -32.82 16.02 10.79
C ALA A 16 -31.29 15.97 10.84
N ALA A 17 -30.66 16.61 11.82
CA ALA A 17 -29.22 16.59 12.02
C ALA A 17 -28.71 15.16 12.30
N ASP A 18 -29.36 14.44 13.22
CA ASP A 18 -28.99 13.06 13.55
C ASP A 18 -29.08 12.12 12.35
N ARG A 19 -30.10 12.29 11.49
CA ARG A 19 -30.23 11.53 10.24
C ARG A 19 -29.13 11.87 9.24
N ALA A 20 -28.77 13.15 9.10
CA ALA A 20 -27.68 13.57 8.21
C ALA A 20 -26.33 12.99 8.66
N THR A 21 -26.02 13.06 9.95
CA THR A 21 -24.80 12.47 10.53
C THR A 21 -24.74 10.96 10.32
N ARG A 22 -25.84 10.22 10.58
CA ARG A 22 -25.90 8.78 10.34
C ARG A 22 -25.73 8.42 8.86
N ARG A 23 -26.33 9.20 7.96
CA ARG A 23 -26.17 9.01 6.52
C ARG A 23 -24.73 9.22 6.08
N GLN A 24 -24.07 10.26 6.58
CA GLN A 24 -22.68 10.56 6.27
C GLN A 24 -21.74 9.44 6.75
N ALA A 25 -21.91 8.99 8.00
CA ALA A 25 -21.14 7.86 8.54
C ALA A 25 -21.32 6.56 7.72
N ALA A 26 -22.53 6.31 7.23
CA ALA A 26 -22.81 5.15 6.37
C ALA A 26 -22.11 5.27 5.00
N ILE A 27 -22.02 6.47 4.42
CA ILE A 27 -21.29 6.72 3.17
C ILE A 27 -19.78 6.48 3.37
N GLU A 28 -19.20 7.06 4.42
CA GLU A 28 -17.79 6.89 4.77
C GLU A 28 -17.43 5.43 5.01
N THR A 29 -18.29 4.69 5.71
CA THR A 29 -18.10 3.25 5.95
C THR A 29 -18.04 2.47 4.63
N ARG A 30 -18.96 2.74 3.68
CA ARG A 30 -18.97 2.07 2.37
C ARG A 30 -17.73 2.42 1.55
N GLN A 31 -17.31 3.69 1.56
CA GLN A 31 -16.11 4.13 0.87
C GLN A 31 -14.87 3.42 1.42
N LEU A 32 -14.76 3.33 2.75
CA LEU A 32 -13.66 2.63 3.41
C LEU A 32 -13.64 1.13 3.08
N GLN A 33 -14.79 0.46 3.09
CA GLN A 33 -14.91 -0.95 2.69
C GLN A 33 -14.57 -1.20 1.21
N HIS A 34 -14.94 -0.28 0.32
CA HIS A 34 -14.58 -0.36 -1.09
C HIS A 34 -13.06 -0.21 -1.28
N PHE A 35 -12.48 0.83 -0.66
CA PHE A 35 -11.04 1.05 -0.61
C PHE A 35 -10.29 -0.18 -0.07
N ALA A 36 -10.76 -0.76 1.03
CA ALA A 36 -10.13 -1.93 1.66
C ALA A 36 -9.99 -3.11 0.71
N ARG A 37 -11.04 -3.42 -0.05
CA ARG A 37 -11.06 -4.54 -0.99
C ARG A 37 -10.08 -4.31 -2.13
N GLN A 38 -10.07 -3.10 -2.70
CA GLN A 38 -9.16 -2.75 -3.79
C GLN A 38 -7.70 -2.75 -3.33
N LEU A 39 -7.42 -2.10 -2.19
CA LEU A 39 -6.09 -2.10 -1.60
C LEU A 39 -5.63 -3.53 -1.30
N GLY A 40 -6.50 -4.37 -0.73
CA GLY A 40 -6.20 -5.77 -0.40
C GLY A 40 -5.76 -6.59 -1.62
N GLN A 41 -6.38 -6.38 -2.78
CA GLN A 41 -5.97 -7.02 -4.04
C GLN A 41 -4.54 -6.62 -4.43
N VAL A 42 -4.24 -5.32 -4.48
CA VAL A 42 -2.91 -4.80 -4.82
C VAL A 42 -1.86 -5.25 -3.79
N THR A 43 -2.20 -5.23 -2.50
CA THR A 43 -1.31 -5.73 -1.43
C THR A 43 -1.01 -7.21 -1.59
N HIS A 44 -2.01 -8.04 -1.88
CA HIS A 44 -1.81 -9.47 -2.08
C HIS A 44 -0.87 -9.78 -3.26
N GLU A 45 -1.10 -9.13 -4.40
CA GLU A 45 -0.26 -9.27 -5.59
C GLU A 45 1.17 -8.80 -5.32
N ALA A 46 1.33 -7.66 -4.64
CA ALA A 46 2.64 -7.14 -4.31
C ALA A 46 3.39 -8.03 -3.30
N MET A 47 2.70 -8.63 -2.34
CA MET A 47 3.29 -9.58 -1.39
C MET A 47 3.74 -10.86 -2.09
N ARG A 48 2.97 -11.38 -3.04
CA ARG A 48 3.37 -12.51 -3.88
C ARG A 48 4.61 -12.18 -4.72
N ALA A 49 4.59 -11.04 -5.43
CA ALA A 49 5.70 -10.56 -6.23
C ALA A 49 6.98 -10.44 -5.38
N ARG A 50 6.84 -9.89 -4.17
CA ARG A 50 7.96 -9.74 -3.22
C ARG A 50 8.52 -11.07 -2.74
N GLN A 51 7.67 -12.04 -2.40
CA GLN A 51 8.14 -13.35 -1.95
C GLN A 51 8.96 -14.05 -3.03
N ASP A 52 8.45 -14.04 -4.26
CA ASP A 52 9.12 -14.63 -5.41
C ASP A 52 10.43 -13.88 -5.75
N PHE A 53 10.39 -12.54 -5.77
CA PHE A 53 11.58 -11.71 -5.94
C PHE A 53 12.68 -12.04 -4.92
N LEU A 54 12.34 -12.14 -3.64
CA LEU A 54 13.32 -12.46 -2.59
C LEU A 54 13.87 -13.88 -2.72
N ALA A 55 13.04 -14.84 -3.13
CA ALA A 55 13.49 -16.21 -3.39
C ALA A 55 14.51 -16.26 -4.54
N GLN A 56 14.29 -15.49 -5.61
CA GLN A 56 15.23 -15.38 -6.72
C GLN A 56 16.47 -14.57 -6.36
N PHE A 57 16.31 -13.47 -5.60
CA PHE A 57 17.41 -12.64 -5.11
C PHE A 57 18.40 -13.44 -4.27
N ALA A 58 17.91 -14.29 -3.35
CA ALA A 58 18.75 -15.13 -2.51
C ALA A 58 19.60 -16.15 -3.29
N ARG A 59 19.24 -16.45 -4.55
CA ARG A 59 19.99 -17.37 -5.43
C ARG A 59 21.12 -16.68 -6.19
N LEU A 60 21.25 -15.36 -6.11
CA LEU A 60 22.34 -14.64 -6.79
C LEU A 60 23.72 -15.03 -6.24
N ASP A 61 23.80 -15.33 -4.94
CA ASP A 61 25.06 -15.74 -4.30
C ASP A 61 25.47 -17.18 -4.62
N ALA A 62 24.53 -18.02 -5.04
CA ALA A 62 24.80 -19.44 -5.32
C ALA A 62 25.61 -19.66 -6.61
N GLU A 63 25.54 -18.74 -7.58
CA GLU A 63 26.22 -18.85 -8.87
C GLU A 63 26.90 -17.54 -9.26
N PRO A 64 28.06 -17.20 -8.65
CA PRO A 64 28.71 -15.90 -8.83
C PRO A 64 29.02 -15.56 -10.30
N ALA A 65 29.38 -16.57 -11.10
CA ALA A 65 29.67 -16.41 -12.53
C ALA A 65 28.46 -15.92 -13.34
N LEU A 66 27.23 -16.19 -12.88
CA LEU A 66 25.99 -15.77 -13.52
C LEU A 66 25.26 -14.65 -12.76
N ALA A 67 25.80 -14.21 -11.62
CA ALA A 67 25.13 -13.28 -10.72
C ALA A 67 24.77 -11.96 -11.41
N ALA A 68 25.67 -11.38 -12.20
CA ALA A 68 25.40 -10.09 -12.88
C ALA A 68 24.27 -10.19 -13.91
N THR A 69 24.28 -11.24 -14.74
CA THR A 69 23.23 -11.49 -15.73
C THR A 69 21.88 -11.76 -15.07
N ARG A 70 21.85 -12.59 -14.02
CA ARG A 70 20.64 -12.90 -13.26
C ARG A 70 20.11 -11.68 -12.53
N ALA A 71 20.98 -10.90 -11.89
CA ALA A 71 20.64 -9.65 -11.23
C ALA A 71 19.93 -8.69 -12.20
N ARG A 72 20.50 -8.48 -13.39
CA ARG A 72 19.88 -7.60 -14.39
C ARG A 72 18.51 -8.08 -14.84
N ARG A 73 18.37 -9.37 -15.14
CA ARG A 73 17.07 -9.94 -15.52
C ARG A 73 16.06 -9.71 -14.39
N LEU A 74 16.44 -10.04 -13.16
CA LEU A 74 15.61 -9.89 -11.98
C LEU A 74 15.18 -8.44 -11.76
N GLY A 75 16.11 -7.49 -11.87
CA GLY A 75 15.85 -6.06 -11.74
C GLY A 75 14.87 -5.54 -12.79
N VAL A 76 15.03 -5.93 -14.05
CA VAL A 76 14.12 -5.50 -15.13
C VAL A 76 12.73 -6.11 -14.99
N GLU A 77 12.65 -7.41 -14.71
CA GLU A 77 11.39 -8.15 -14.62
C GLU A 77 10.54 -7.66 -13.45
N TYR A 78 11.10 -7.65 -12.24
CA TYR A 78 10.37 -7.19 -11.06
C TYR A 78 10.24 -5.68 -10.98
N GLY A 79 11.16 -4.91 -11.57
CA GLY A 79 11.02 -3.46 -11.67
C GLY A 79 9.75 -3.07 -12.42
N ARG A 80 9.46 -3.73 -13.55
CA ARG A 80 8.21 -3.52 -14.30
C ARG A 80 6.98 -3.94 -13.48
N LEU A 81 7.05 -5.07 -12.79
CA LEU A 81 5.94 -5.57 -11.98
C LEU A 81 5.62 -4.63 -10.80
N PHE A 82 6.63 -4.18 -10.05
CA PHE A 82 6.42 -3.23 -8.96
C PHE A 82 5.94 -1.86 -9.46
N GLU A 83 6.35 -1.42 -10.64
CA GLU A 83 5.84 -0.17 -11.23
C GLU A 83 4.37 -0.30 -11.61
N GLN A 84 3.96 -1.43 -12.18
CA GLN A 84 2.55 -1.73 -12.45
C GLN A 84 1.71 -1.73 -11.16
N LEU A 85 2.22 -2.37 -10.09
CA LEU A 85 1.56 -2.37 -8.78
C LEU A 85 1.47 -0.96 -8.18
N ARG A 86 2.49 -0.11 -8.38
CA ARG A 86 2.48 1.29 -7.95
C ARG A 86 1.45 2.12 -8.72
N ILE A 87 1.35 1.91 -10.03
CA ILE A 87 0.29 2.52 -10.85
C ILE A 87 -1.08 2.06 -10.39
N ALA A 88 -1.26 0.75 -10.14
CA ALA A 88 -2.50 0.19 -9.62
C ALA A 88 -2.87 0.82 -8.26
N LEU A 89 -1.90 0.98 -7.34
CA LEU A 89 -2.10 1.67 -6.08
C LEU A 89 -2.58 3.11 -6.26
N ARG A 90 -1.97 3.86 -7.19
CA ARG A 90 -2.30 5.29 -7.42
C ARG A 90 -3.70 5.52 -7.95
N VAL A 91 -4.32 4.53 -8.57
CA VAL A 91 -5.71 4.61 -9.06
C VAL A 91 -6.74 4.12 -8.04
N VAL A 92 -6.31 3.60 -6.88
CA VAL A 92 -7.23 3.22 -5.79
C VAL A 92 -7.75 4.50 -5.10
N PRO A 93 -9.06 4.81 -5.14
CA PRO A 93 -9.61 5.99 -4.50
C PRO A 93 -9.54 5.84 -2.97
N ALA A 94 -8.67 6.62 -2.33
CA ALA A 94 -8.47 6.59 -0.88
C ALA A 94 -9.25 7.72 -0.18
N PRO A 95 -10.12 7.38 0.80
CA PRO A 95 -10.63 8.37 1.74
C PRO A 95 -9.47 9.09 2.46
N MET A 96 -9.66 10.35 2.85
CA MET A 96 -8.61 11.13 3.52
C MET A 96 -8.04 10.43 4.76
N THR A 97 -8.88 9.75 5.53
CA THR A 97 -8.50 8.97 6.72
C THR A 97 -7.59 7.78 6.40
N ALA A 98 -7.63 7.26 5.16
CA ALA A 98 -6.82 6.14 4.71
C ALA A 98 -5.55 6.57 3.94
N ARG A 99 -5.31 7.87 3.75
CA ARG A 99 -4.15 8.38 3.02
C ARG A 99 -2.80 7.91 3.59
N PRO A 100 -2.58 7.89 4.92
CA PRO A 100 -1.33 7.37 5.49
C PRO A 100 -1.03 5.91 5.12
N CYS A 101 -2.08 5.11 4.89
CA CYS A 101 -1.93 3.72 4.48
C CYS A 101 -1.41 3.62 3.03
N VAL A 102 -1.96 4.43 2.12
CA VAL A 102 -1.49 4.51 0.72
C VAL A 102 -0.06 5.04 0.66
N ASP A 103 0.26 6.11 1.37
CA ASP A 103 1.59 6.71 1.35
C ASP A 103 2.66 5.75 1.89
N ALA A 104 2.34 4.99 2.95
CA ALA A 104 3.24 3.96 3.48
C ALA A 104 3.43 2.79 2.50
N PHE A 105 2.39 2.42 1.74
CA PHE A 105 2.48 1.37 0.73
C PHE A 105 3.25 1.82 -0.51
N ASP A 106 3.08 3.07 -0.96
CA ASP A 106 3.85 3.66 -2.06
C ASP A 106 5.34 3.73 -1.70
N ALA A 107 5.67 4.19 -0.48
CA ALA A 107 7.05 4.20 0.01
C ALA A 107 7.65 2.79 0.10
N TRP A 108 6.83 1.78 0.41
CA TRP A 108 7.27 0.39 0.41
C TRP A 108 7.57 -0.12 -1.01
N LEU A 109 6.71 0.17 -1.99
CA LEU A 109 6.94 -0.16 -3.40
C LEU A 109 8.17 0.57 -3.97
N GLU A 110 8.35 1.84 -3.63
CA GLU A 110 9.50 2.65 -4.05
C GLU A 110 10.84 2.03 -3.63
N ARG A 111 10.91 1.47 -2.42
CA ARG A 111 12.14 0.79 -1.96
C ARG A 111 12.42 -0.50 -2.73
N HIS A 112 11.39 -1.21 -3.18
CA HIS A 112 11.56 -2.38 -4.04
C HIS A 112 11.98 -1.97 -5.46
N LEU A 113 11.39 -0.90 -6.00
CA LEU A 113 11.78 -0.33 -7.29
C LEU A 113 13.25 0.14 -7.29
N ALA A 114 13.69 0.81 -6.22
CA ALA A 114 15.08 1.21 -6.07
C ALA A 114 16.03 -0.01 -6.05
N ALA A 115 15.65 -1.09 -5.35
CA ALA A 115 16.42 -2.33 -5.35
C ALA A 115 16.47 -2.97 -6.75
N CYS A 116 15.35 -2.97 -7.49
CA CYS A 116 15.28 -3.46 -8.86
C CYS A 116 16.14 -2.63 -9.83
N ASP A 117 16.15 -1.31 -9.71
CA ASP A 117 17.02 -0.42 -10.51
C ASP A 117 18.50 -0.70 -10.23
N SER A 118 18.86 -0.83 -8.94
CA SER A 118 20.22 -1.22 -8.55
C SER A 118 20.66 -2.53 -9.21
N LEU A 119 19.81 -3.57 -9.19
CA LEU A 119 20.07 -4.85 -9.83
C LEU A 119 20.14 -4.77 -11.37
N ALA A 120 19.28 -3.96 -11.99
CA ALA A 120 19.29 -3.74 -13.43
C ALA A 120 20.62 -3.14 -13.91
N ARG A 121 21.20 -2.22 -13.12
CA ARG A 121 22.50 -1.59 -13.41
C ARG A 121 23.68 -2.56 -13.29
N ILE A 122 23.59 -3.57 -12.42
CA ILE A 122 24.67 -4.57 -12.23
C ILE A 122 25.01 -5.29 -13.53
N GLY A 123 24.02 -5.69 -14.33
CA GLY A 123 24.31 -6.33 -15.62
C GLY A 123 24.68 -5.37 -16.75
N LEU A 124 24.84 -4.06 -16.45
CA LEU A 124 25.43 -3.08 -17.36
C LEU A 124 26.90 -2.82 -17.01
N ASN A 125 27.25 -2.71 -15.73
CA ASN A 125 28.60 -2.39 -15.27
C ASN A 125 29.42 -3.61 -14.80
N GLY A 126 28.77 -4.75 -14.53
CA GLY A 126 29.41 -5.96 -14.02
C GLY A 126 29.78 -5.90 -12.53
N GLU A 127 29.42 -4.82 -11.82
CA GLU A 127 29.80 -4.60 -10.42
C GLU A 127 28.90 -5.38 -9.46
N THR A 128 29.23 -6.64 -9.19
CA THR A 128 28.47 -7.50 -8.26
C THR A 128 28.52 -7.02 -6.81
N SER A 129 29.46 -6.15 -6.44
CA SER A 129 29.51 -5.49 -5.13
C SER A 129 28.24 -4.65 -4.84
N GLN A 130 27.54 -4.19 -5.89
CA GLN A 130 26.28 -3.44 -5.76
C GLN A 130 25.10 -4.32 -5.33
N ILE A 131 25.21 -5.66 -5.31
CA ILE A 131 24.18 -6.55 -4.76
C ILE A 131 23.90 -6.19 -3.29
N GLY A 132 24.94 -5.80 -2.53
CA GLY A 132 24.80 -5.33 -1.15
C GLY A 132 23.96 -4.06 -1.02
N LEU A 133 24.00 -3.16 -2.01
CA LEU A 133 23.17 -1.96 -2.03
C LEU A 133 21.68 -2.32 -2.21
N ALA A 134 21.37 -3.22 -3.13
CA ALA A 134 20.01 -3.73 -3.30
C ALA A 134 19.50 -4.44 -2.03
N ALA A 135 20.34 -5.24 -1.37
CA ALA A 135 20.00 -5.87 -0.09
C ALA A 135 19.69 -4.85 1.01
N ARG A 136 20.46 -3.75 1.08
CA ARG A 136 20.18 -2.64 2.01
C ARG A 136 18.84 -1.97 1.74
N MET A 137 18.51 -1.68 0.48
CA MET A 137 17.22 -1.11 0.10
C MET A 137 16.05 -2.02 0.51
N LEU A 138 16.22 -3.34 0.37
CA LEU A 138 15.23 -4.32 0.83
C LEU A 138 15.09 -4.38 2.34
N ALA A 139 16.18 -4.18 3.08
CA ALA A 139 16.12 -4.05 4.53
C ALA A 139 15.36 -2.78 4.95
N GLU A 140 15.60 -1.64 4.28
CA GLU A 140 14.89 -0.38 4.50
C GLU A 140 13.40 -0.50 4.18
N ALA A 141 13.02 -1.29 3.17
CA ALA A 141 11.63 -1.57 2.85
C ALA A 141 10.85 -2.18 4.03
N ARG A 142 11.52 -2.91 4.94
CA ARG A 142 10.87 -3.44 6.17
C ARG A 142 10.32 -2.33 7.07
N VAL A 143 10.94 -1.16 7.08
CA VAL A 143 10.46 0.00 7.85
C VAL A 143 9.14 0.49 7.28
N ALA A 144 9.05 0.66 5.96
CA ALA A 144 7.83 1.07 5.28
C ALA A 144 6.70 0.03 5.46
N ALA A 145 7.03 -1.27 5.38
CA ALA A 145 6.06 -2.35 5.64
C ALA A 145 5.47 -2.28 7.05
N ARG A 146 6.28 -1.98 8.07
CA ARG A 146 5.79 -1.81 9.45
C ARG A 146 4.83 -0.61 9.57
N ARG A 147 5.17 0.51 8.93
CA ARG A 147 4.31 1.70 8.87
C ARG A 147 2.98 1.40 8.17
N PHE A 148 3.03 0.68 7.05
CA PHE A 148 1.83 0.22 6.34
C PHE A 148 0.94 -0.64 7.23
N ASN A 149 1.51 -1.66 7.89
CA ASN A 149 0.76 -2.54 8.78
C ASN A 149 0.15 -1.79 9.97
N GLN A 150 0.85 -0.77 10.49
CA GLN A 150 0.32 0.09 11.55
C GLN A 150 -0.85 0.93 11.04
N ALA A 151 -0.66 1.67 9.96
CA ALA A 151 -1.71 2.50 9.36
C ALA A 151 -2.94 1.66 9.02
N HIS A 152 -2.75 0.46 8.45
CA HIS A 152 -3.83 -0.48 8.11
C HIS A 152 -4.65 -0.92 9.34
N ARG A 153 -4.01 -1.08 10.51
CA ARG A 153 -4.73 -1.38 11.77
C ARG A 153 -5.50 -0.17 12.30
N GLU A 154 -4.91 1.03 12.23
CA GLU A 154 -5.52 2.27 12.73
C GLU A 154 -6.82 2.61 11.99
N ILE A 155 -6.88 2.37 10.69
CA ILE A 155 -8.08 2.58 9.88
C ILE A 155 -9.12 1.46 10.01
N GLY A 156 -8.90 0.48 10.88
CA GLY A 156 -9.86 -0.59 11.16
C GLY A 156 -10.06 -1.60 10.02
N LEU A 157 -9.23 -1.56 8.97
CA LEU A 157 -9.35 -2.47 7.83
C LEU A 157 -8.99 -3.93 8.17
N ALA A 158 -8.24 -4.15 9.25
CA ALA A 158 -7.86 -5.48 9.72
C ALA A 158 -9.05 -6.38 10.12
N ARG A 159 -10.27 -5.85 10.24
CA ARG A 159 -11.49 -6.60 10.58
C ARG A 159 -12.42 -6.87 9.39
N ALA A 160 -12.16 -6.27 8.23
CA ALA A 160 -13.06 -6.28 7.08
C ALA A 160 -12.59 -7.14 5.89
N ALA A 161 -11.37 -7.69 5.97
CA ALA A 161 -10.78 -8.63 5.02
C ALA A 161 -10.70 -10.02 5.65
#